data_AF-A0AA44F720-F1
#
_entry.id   AF-A0AA44F720-F1
#
_cell.length_a   1.000
_cell.length_b   1.000
_cell.length_c   1.000
_cell.angle_alpha   90.00
_cell.angle_beta   90.00
_cell.angle_gamma   90.00
#
_symmetry.space_group_name_H-M   'P 1'
#
loop_
_entity.id
_entity.type
_entity.pdbx_description
1 polymer ?
#
loop_
_entity_poly.entity_id
_entity_poly.type
_entity_poly.pdbx_seq_one_letter_code
_entity_poly.pdbx_strand_id
1 'polypeptide(L)'
;MDLQAELDRLRERVATLGETIQDMDYQMERAMHAVALGTDDVGHAMTVLSERHNAQLGLMFDLGKLRAQIEDLENRLREQDERPLEQTSMEEWDGLVSPVEDRLDWLHLPVAGAGSDNSQRHSHDEGEPRTRGDVPRERQEQEDYLDWGKR
;
A
#
# COMPACT_ATOMS: atom_id res chain seq x y z
N MET A 1 26.12 5.88 -5.00
CA MET A 1 26.04 4.55 -5.63
C MET A 1 25.13 4.67 -6.82
N ASP A 2 25.40 3.92 -7.88
CA ASP A 2 24.53 3.90 -9.06
C ASP A 2 23.28 3.08 -8.73
N LEU A 3 22.13 3.77 -8.57
CA LEU A 3 20.85 3.16 -8.21
C LEU A 3 20.39 2.18 -9.30
N GLN A 4 20.72 2.45 -10.56
CA GLN A 4 20.36 1.58 -11.68
C GLN A 4 21.13 0.26 -11.59
N ALA A 5 22.42 0.31 -11.31
CA ALA A 5 23.26 -0.89 -11.14
C ALA A 5 22.82 -1.74 -9.94
N GLU A 6 22.37 -1.11 -8.84
CA GLU A 6 21.83 -1.82 -7.68
C GLU A 6 20.51 -2.52 -8.01
N LEU A 7 19.63 -1.84 -8.75
CA LEU A 7 18.35 -2.39 -9.20
C LEU A 7 18.56 -3.60 -10.11
N ASP A 8 19.46 -3.50 -11.08
CA ASP A 8 19.80 -4.61 -11.98
C ASP A 8 20.34 -5.83 -11.20
N ARG A 9 21.21 -5.58 -10.20
CA ARG A 9 21.71 -6.65 -9.32
C ARG A 9 20.60 -7.31 -8.50
N LEU A 10 19.64 -6.54 -8.00
CA LEU A 10 18.50 -7.11 -7.27
C LEU A 10 17.59 -7.92 -8.19
N ARG A 11 17.34 -7.46 -9.41
CA ARG A 11 16.57 -8.19 -10.42
C ARG A 11 17.23 -9.53 -10.78
N GLU A 12 18.55 -9.54 -10.99
CA GLU A 12 19.31 -10.77 -11.22
C GLU A 12 19.16 -11.73 -10.04
N ARG A 13 19.31 -11.22 -8.81
CA ARG A 13 19.15 -12.04 -7.60
C ARG A 13 17.73 -12.63 -7.46
N VAL A 14 16.70 -11.87 -7.81
CA VAL A 14 15.31 -12.36 -7.83
C VAL A 14 15.16 -13.49 -8.86
N ALA A 15 15.77 -13.36 -10.04
CA ALA A 15 15.74 -14.41 -11.05
C ALA A 15 16.41 -15.70 -10.53
N THR A 16 17.63 -15.60 -9.97
CA THR A 16 18.34 -16.76 -9.41
C THR A 16 17.57 -17.43 -8.27
N LEU A 17 16.94 -16.66 -7.38
CA LEU A 17 16.10 -17.22 -6.32
C LEU A 17 14.85 -17.91 -6.87
N GLY A 18 14.23 -17.33 -7.90
CA GLY A 18 13.10 -17.94 -8.59
C GLY A 18 13.46 -19.30 -9.20
N GLU A 19 14.59 -19.38 -9.88
CA GLU A 19 15.13 -20.65 -10.43
C GLU A 19 15.39 -21.68 -9.32
N THR A 20 15.98 -21.25 -8.20
CA THR A 20 16.26 -22.14 -7.07
C THR A 20 14.97 -22.70 -6.44
N ILE A 21 13.93 -21.86 -6.31
CA ILE A 21 12.62 -22.29 -5.82
C ILE A 21 12.01 -23.31 -6.78
N GLN A 22 12.06 -23.05 -8.08
CA GLN A 22 11.51 -23.96 -9.09
C GLN A 22 12.24 -25.31 -9.12
N ASP A 23 13.56 -25.32 -8.93
CA ASP A 23 14.32 -26.57 -8.78
C ASP A 23 13.91 -27.35 -7.52
N MET A 24 13.69 -26.66 -6.39
CA MET A 24 13.17 -27.31 -5.18
C MET A 24 11.76 -27.89 -5.37
N ASP A 25 10.88 -27.17 -6.05
CA ASP A 25 9.53 -27.66 -6.40
C ASP A 25 9.63 -28.97 -7.20
N TYR A 26 10.49 -28.99 -8.22
CA TYR A 26 10.72 -30.18 -9.02
C TYR A 26 11.29 -31.35 -8.19
N GLN A 27 12.23 -31.09 -7.27
CA GLN A 27 12.76 -32.10 -6.37
C GLN A 27 11.69 -32.66 -5.42
N MET A 28 10.82 -31.80 -4.89
CA MET A 28 9.73 -32.21 -4.01
C MET A 28 8.69 -33.05 -4.76
N GLU A 29 8.29 -32.63 -5.96
CA GLU A 29 7.39 -33.42 -6.82
C GLU A 29 7.97 -34.81 -7.12
N ARG A 30 9.25 -34.87 -7.49
CA ARG A 30 9.93 -36.13 -7.74
C ARG A 30 9.95 -37.04 -6.51
N ALA A 31 10.25 -36.49 -5.33
CA ALA A 31 10.25 -37.25 -4.08
C ALA A 31 8.84 -37.76 -3.72
N MET A 32 7.80 -36.93 -3.91
CA MET A 32 6.40 -37.36 -3.72
C MET A 32 6.04 -38.51 -4.67
N HIS A 33 6.46 -38.46 -5.93
CA HIS A 33 6.23 -39.54 -6.88
C HIS A 33 6.98 -40.83 -6.49
N ALA A 34 8.21 -40.74 -5.99
CA ALA A 34 8.96 -41.91 -5.51
C ALA A 34 8.25 -42.59 -4.32
N VAL A 35 7.69 -41.80 -3.40
CA VAL A 35 6.86 -42.31 -2.30
C VAL A 35 5.61 -42.99 -2.82
N ALA A 36 4.90 -42.38 -3.77
CA ALA A 36 3.67 -42.94 -4.34
C ALA A 36 3.90 -44.27 -5.08
N LEU A 37 5.07 -44.43 -5.70
CA LEU A 37 5.48 -45.67 -6.36
C LEU A 37 6.01 -46.74 -5.38
N GLY A 38 6.15 -46.40 -4.10
CA GLY A 38 6.71 -47.28 -3.07
C GLY A 38 8.18 -47.60 -3.30
N THR A 39 8.90 -46.76 -4.04
CA THR A 39 10.32 -47.00 -4.37
C THR A 39 11.27 -46.53 -3.27
N ASP A 40 10.81 -45.63 -2.38
CA ASP A 40 11.58 -45.09 -1.26
C ASP A 40 10.94 -45.40 0.09
N ASP A 41 11.75 -45.38 1.15
CA ASP A 41 11.25 -45.39 2.52
C ASP A 41 10.45 -44.12 2.79
N VAL A 42 9.15 -44.30 3.04
CA VAL A 42 8.18 -43.22 3.28
C VAL A 42 8.63 -42.32 4.43
N GLY A 43 9.20 -42.89 5.49
CA GLY A 43 9.66 -42.10 6.64
C GLY A 43 10.77 -41.13 6.26
N HIS A 44 11.80 -41.64 5.58
CA HIS A 44 12.90 -40.83 5.08
C HIS A 44 12.43 -39.76 4.08
N ALA A 45 11.56 -40.14 3.14
CA ALA A 45 11.04 -39.22 2.14
C ALA A 45 10.20 -38.10 2.75
N MET A 46 9.40 -38.37 3.78
CA MET A 46 8.65 -37.34 4.50
C MET A 46 9.57 -36.35 5.22
N THR A 47 10.69 -36.81 5.80
CA THR A 47 11.69 -35.91 6.38
C THR A 47 12.31 -35.01 5.32
N VAL A 48 12.75 -35.57 4.19
CA VAL A 48 13.34 -34.79 3.08
C VAL A 48 12.35 -33.77 2.54
N LEU A 49 11.09 -34.16 2.33
CA LEU A 49 10.03 -33.25 1.87
C LEU A 49 9.81 -32.09 2.85
N SER A 50 9.78 -32.38 4.16
CA SER A 50 9.60 -31.34 5.18
C SER A 50 10.79 -30.36 5.21
N GLU A 51 12.02 -30.87 5.14
CA GLU A 51 13.23 -30.04 5.09
C GLU A 51 13.24 -29.13 3.85
N ARG A 52 12.92 -29.70 2.68
CA ARG A 52 12.85 -28.94 1.42
C ARG A 52 11.76 -27.88 1.44
N HIS A 53 10.58 -28.24 1.93
CA HIS A 53 9.48 -27.28 2.06
C HIS A 53 9.85 -26.11 2.99
N ASN A 54 10.49 -26.40 4.13
CA ASN A 54 10.96 -25.35 5.03
C ASN A 54 12.02 -24.45 4.38
N ALA A 55 12.96 -25.01 3.62
CA ALA A 55 13.93 -24.24 2.86
C ALA A 55 13.27 -23.36 1.80
N GLN A 56 12.27 -23.89 1.09
CA GLN A 56 11.47 -23.15 0.11
C GLN A 56 10.76 -21.94 0.72
N LEU A 57 10.13 -22.11 1.89
CA LEU A 57 9.50 -20.99 2.60
C LEU A 57 10.51 -19.89 2.93
N GLY A 58 11.73 -20.26 3.33
CA GLY A 58 12.83 -19.33 3.55
C GLY A 58 13.20 -18.54 2.28
N LEU A 59 13.35 -19.22 1.15
CA LEU A 59 13.66 -18.55 -0.12
C LEU A 59 12.51 -17.65 -0.61
N MET A 60 11.25 -18.09 -0.44
CA MET A 60 10.09 -17.27 -0.79
C MET A 60 10.02 -15.99 0.05
N PHE A 61 10.37 -16.08 1.34
CA PHE A 61 10.46 -14.90 2.20
C PHE A 61 11.54 -13.93 1.74
N ASP A 62 12.73 -14.43 1.40
CA ASP A 62 13.81 -13.60 0.88
C ASP A 62 13.49 -12.98 -0.49
N LEU A 63 12.81 -13.73 -1.36
CA LEU A 63 12.28 -13.21 -2.63
C LEU A 63 11.28 -12.07 -2.39
N GLY A 64 10.40 -12.20 -1.39
CA GLY A 64 9.50 -11.13 -0.97
C GLY A 64 10.25 -9.86 -0.53
N LYS A 65 11.31 -10.00 0.28
CA LYS A 65 12.15 -8.85 0.68
C LYS A 65 12.80 -8.17 -0.52
N LEU A 66 13.36 -8.94 -1.44
CA LEU A 66 14.02 -8.38 -2.62
C LEU A 66 13.03 -7.64 -3.52
N ARG A 67 11.80 -8.17 -3.68
CA ARG A 67 10.74 -7.47 -4.41
C ARG A 67 10.39 -6.12 -3.78
N ALA A 68 10.24 -6.07 -2.46
CA ALA A 68 10.00 -4.82 -1.75
C ALA A 68 11.17 -3.82 -1.90
N GLN A 69 12.41 -4.30 -1.90
CA GLN A 69 13.59 -3.47 -2.14
C GLN A 69 13.64 -2.90 -3.58
N ILE A 70 13.29 -3.72 -4.57
CA ILE A 70 13.20 -3.26 -5.97
C ILE A 70 12.14 -2.17 -6.08
N GLU A 71 10.96 -2.37 -5.51
CA GLU A 71 9.87 -1.39 -5.55
C GLU A 71 10.27 -0.06 -4.89
N ASP A 72 10.93 -0.10 -3.73
CA ASP A 72 11.44 1.10 -3.05
C ASP A 72 12.48 1.84 -3.93
N LEU A 73 13.40 1.12 -4.57
CA LEU A 73 14.39 1.74 -5.46
C LEU A 73 13.77 2.28 -6.75
N GLU A 74 12.82 1.58 -7.34
CA GLU A 74 12.08 2.05 -8.53
C GLU A 74 11.30 3.33 -8.22
N ASN A 75 10.67 3.41 -7.05
CA ASN A 75 10.00 4.64 -6.61
C ASN A 75 10.99 5.79 -6.40
N ARG A 76 12.15 5.54 -5.79
CA ARG A 76 13.19 6.57 -5.61
C ARG A 76 13.76 7.07 -6.93
N LEU A 77 13.95 6.19 -7.92
CA LEU A 77 14.37 6.58 -9.27
C LEU A 77 13.30 7.47 -9.94
N ARG A 78 12.04 7.06 -9.85
CA ARG A 78 10.92 7.86 -10.38
C ARG A 78 10.86 9.25 -9.74
N GLU A 79 10.97 9.33 -8.42
CA GLU A 79 11.00 10.61 -7.70
C GLU A 79 12.20 11.49 -8.12
N GLN A 80 13.37 10.89 -8.42
CA GLN A 80 14.52 11.65 -8.91
C GLN A 80 14.28 12.22 -10.31
N ASP A 81 13.60 11.48 -11.18
CA ASP A 81 13.27 11.90 -12.53
C ASP A 81 12.15 12.97 -12.55
N GLU A 82 11.20 12.92 -11.60
CA GLU A 82 10.07 13.84 -11.51
C GLU A 82 10.41 15.19 -10.85
N ARG A 83 11.29 15.20 -9.83
CA ARG A 83 11.70 16.44 -9.13
C ARG A 83 12.15 17.61 -10.03
N PRO A 84 12.99 17.43 -11.07
CA PRO A 84 13.39 18.54 -11.93
C PRO A 84 12.24 19.07 -12.78
N LEU A 85 11.30 18.21 -13.19
CA LEU A 85 10.07 18.61 -13.90
C LEU A 85 9.14 19.43 -13.00
N GLU A 86 8.99 19.03 -11.73
CA GLU A 86 8.21 19.80 -10.76
C GLU A 86 8.86 21.16 -10.46
N GLN A 87 10.19 21.22 -10.30
CA GLN A 87 10.90 22.47 -10.06
C GLN A 87 10.77 23.44 -11.24
N THR A 88 10.98 22.96 -12.46
CA THR A 88 10.81 23.80 -13.66
C THR A 88 9.37 24.27 -13.85
N SER A 89 8.40 23.39 -13.58
CA SER A 89 6.98 23.78 -13.60
C SER A 89 6.69 24.85 -12.54
N MET A 90 7.19 24.67 -11.31
CA MET A 90 7.01 25.65 -10.23
C MET A 90 7.67 27.00 -10.55
N GLU A 91 8.86 27.00 -11.13
CA GLU A 91 9.55 28.22 -11.60
C GLU A 91 8.78 28.91 -12.75
N GLU A 92 8.19 28.15 -13.67
CA GLU A 92 7.34 28.69 -14.73
C GLU A 92 6.07 29.33 -14.16
N TRP A 93 5.42 28.66 -13.19
CA TRP A 93 4.27 29.23 -12.48
C TRP A 93 4.64 30.50 -11.70
N ASP A 94 5.77 30.51 -10.99
CA ASP A 94 6.22 31.67 -10.21
C ASP A 94 6.60 32.86 -11.13
N GLY A 95 7.12 32.58 -12.34
CA GLY A 95 7.39 33.58 -13.36
C GLY A 95 6.14 34.16 -14.03
N LEU A 96 5.03 33.42 -14.05
CA LEU A 96 3.74 33.86 -14.59
C LEU A 96 2.89 34.62 -13.56
N VAL A 97 3.10 34.39 -12.27
CA VAL A 97 2.42 35.13 -11.19
C VAL A 97 3.12 36.48 -10.99
N SER A 98 2.61 37.52 -11.64
CA SER A 98 3.04 38.89 -11.38
C SER A 98 2.76 39.25 -9.92
N PRO A 99 3.73 39.73 -9.13
CA PRO A 99 3.53 40.13 -7.73
C PRO A 99 2.57 41.33 -7.55
N VAL A 100 2.10 41.92 -8.65
CA VAL A 100 1.10 42.98 -8.66
C VAL A 100 -0.33 42.45 -8.69
N GLU A 101 -0.55 41.21 -9.14
CA GLU A 101 -1.88 40.58 -9.25
C GLU A 101 -2.23 39.68 -8.05
N ASP A 102 -1.28 39.43 -7.15
CA ASP A 102 -1.54 38.83 -5.83
C ASP A 102 -2.15 39.84 -4.83
N ARG A 103 -2.89 40.82 -5.35
CA ARG A 103 -3.86 41.56 -4.57
C ARG A 103 -5.18 40.84 -4.76
N LEU A 104 -5.58 40.12 -3.72
CA LEU A 104 -6.91 39.59 -3.46
C LEU A 104 -7.96 40.72 -3.44
N ASP A 105 -8.09 41.49 -4.52
CA ASP A 105 -9.04 42.60 -4.67
C ASP A 105 -10.48 42.08 -4.74
N TRP A 106 -10.67 40.78 -5.00
CA TRP A 106 -11.95 40.10 -4.93
C TRP A 106 -12.43 39.80 -3.49
N LEU A 107 -11.58 40.00 -2.47
CA LEU A 107 -11.95 39.90 -1.05
C LEU A 107 -12.40 41.24 -0.43
N HIS A 108 -12.36 42.34 -1.19
CA HIS A 108 -12.87 43.63 -0.76
C HIS A 108 -14.23 43.92 -1.38
N LEU A 109 -15.29 43.25 -0.90
CA LEU A 109 -16.65 43.77 -1.08
C LEU A 109 -16.74 45.11 -0.32
N PRO A 110 -17.13 46.22 -0.97
CA PRO A 110 -17.33 47.48 -0.27
C PRO A 110 -18.61 47.37 0.56
N VAL A 111 -18.49 47.08 1.86
CA VAL A 111 -19.54 47.36 2.82
C VAL A 111 -19.55 48.87 3.04
N ALA A 112 -20.24 49.60 2.17
CA ALA A 112 -20.52 51.01 2.38
C ALA A 112 -21.88 51.39 1.80
N GLY A 113 -22.87 51.45 2.69
CA GLY A 113 -23.90 52.48 2.63
C GLY A 113 -25.33 51.99 2.53
N ALA A 114 -26.01 51.88 3.68
CA ALA A 114 -27.20 52.67 3.98
C ALA A 114 -27.86 52.14 5.26
N GLY A 115 -27.93 53.00 6.28
CA GLY A 115 -28.81 52.74 7.42
C GLY A 115 -30.26 52.71 6.96
N SER A 116 -31.03 51.77 7.51
CA SER A 116 -32.47 51.94 7.70
C SER A 116 -32.89 51.09 8.88
N ASP A 117 -33.06 51.78 10.00
CA ASP A 117 -33.87 51.38 11.13
C ASP A 117 -35.32 51.15 10.63
N ASN A 118 -35.83 49.91 10.66
CA ASN A 118 -37.26 49.65 10.93
C ASN A 118 -37.55 48.14 11.07
N SER A 119 -37.88 47.77 12.31
CA SER A 119 -39.10 47.06 12.71
C SER A 119 -39.51 45.72 12.08
N GLN A 120 -39.92 44.84 13.01
CA GLN A 120 -40.99 43.86 12.93
C GLN A 120 -40.73 42.50 12.26
N ARG A 121 -40.65 41.51 13.17
CA ARG A 121 -41.50 40.30 13.23
C ARG A 121 -41.81 39.62 11.89
N HIS A 122 -41.46 38.34 11.78
CA HIS A 122 -42.46 37.27 11.65
C HIS A 122 -41.82 35.90 11.96
N SER A 123 -42.38 35.22 12.95
CA SER A 123 -42.29 33.77 13.16
C SER A 123 -43.18 33.04 12.15
N HIS A 124 -42.68 31.94 11.58
CA HIS A 124 -43.39 30.67 11.26
C HIS A 124 -42.40 29.82 10.41
N ASP A 125 -41.78 28.75 10.90
CA ASP A 125 -42.27 27.39 11.21
C ASP A 125 -42.43 26.46 9.98
N GLU A 126 -41.81 25.29 10.17
CA GLU A 126 -42.04 23.95 9.58
C GLU A 126 -41.61 23.52 8.17
N GLY A 127 -41.08 22.29 8.16
CA GLY A 127 -40.88 21.38 7.03
C GLY A 127 -39.49 20.72 7.11
N GLU A 128 -39.24 19.47 7.51
CA GLU A 128 -39.99 18.32 8.02
C GLU A 128 -38.88 17.28 8.44
N PRO A 129 -39.21 16.21 9.18
CA PRO A 129 -38.25 15.37 9.89
C PRO A 129 -37.64 14.28 9.00
N ARG A 130 -36.31 14.15 8.99
CA ARG A 130 -35.66 12.94 8.44
C ARG A 130 -35.47 11.91 9.53
N THR A 131 -36.47 11.04 9.66
CA THR A 131 -36.36 9.69 10.19
C THR A 131 -35.27 8.92 9.42
N ARG A 132 -34.06 8.84 9.96
CA ARG A 132 -33.12 7.77 9.59
C ARG A 132 -33.37 6.62 10.53
N GLY A 133 -34.12 5.67 10.00
CA GLY A 133 -34.44 4.40 10.64
C GLY A 133 -33.18 3.63 11.03
N ASP A 134 -33.41 2.83 12.07
CA ASP A 134 -32.54 1.87 12.68
C ASP A 134 -31.81 0.99 11.65
N VAL A 135 -30.48 0.95 11.75
CA VAL A 135 -29.69 -0.18 11.27
C VAL A 135 -29.29 -0.98 12.51
N PRO A 136 -30.00 -2.08 12.85
CA PRO A 136 -29.52 -2.98 13.88
C PRO A 136 -28.23 -3.64 13.36
N ARG A 137 -27.10 -3.29 13.96
CA ARG A 137 -25.83 -3.99 13.77
C ARG A 137 -25.98 -5.35 14.45
N GLU A 138 -26.45 -6.32 13.69
CA GLU A 138 -26.45 -7.72 14.12
C GLU A 138 -25.03 -8.14 14.51
N ARG A 139 -24.93 -8.60 15.76
CA ARG A 139 -23.95 -9.52 16.33
C ARG A 139 -22.62 -9.63 15.58
N GLN A 140 -21.65 -8.87 16.05
CA GLN A 140 -20.29 -9.37 16.08
C GLN A 140 -20.08 -9.93 17.49
N GLU A 141 -20.32 -11.23 17.63
CA GLU A 141 -19.96 -12.00 18.83
C GLU A 141 -18.46 -11.84 19.05
N GLN A 142 -18.11 -10.95 19.99
CA GLN A 142 -16.77 -10.81 20.55
C GLN A 142 -16.57 -11.92 21.57
N GLU A 143 -16.26 -13.13 21.13
CA GLU A 143 -15.73 -14.16 22.02
C GLU A 143 -14.64 -14.95 21.30
N ASP A 144 -13.41 -14.48 21.45
CA ASP A 144 -12.24 -15.34 21.52
C ASP A 144 -11.14 -14.57 22.28
N TYR A 145 -11.25 -14.61 23.61
CA TYR A 145 -10.18 -14.19 24.49
C TYR A 145 -9.01 -15.15 24.33
N LEU A 146 -7.95 -14.67 23.67
CA LEU A 146 -6.63 -15.30 23.63
C LEU A 146 -6.07 -15.38 25.06
N ASP A 147 -6.00 -16.60 25.59
CA ASP A 147 -5.44 -16.96 26.90
C ASP A 147 -3.89 -17.09 26.81
N TRP A 148 -3.17 -15.97 26.67
CA TRP A 148 -1.70 -15.95 26.53
C TRP A 148 -0.94 -15.81 27.86
N GLY A 149 -1.48 -16.34 28.97
CA GLY A 149 -1.04 -15.96 30.31
C GLY A 149 -0.70 -17.04 31.32
N LYS A 150 -0.69 -18.33 31.00
CA LYS A 150 -0.29 -19.36 31.99
C LYS A 150 1.20 -19.71 31.87
N ARG A 151 1.97 -19.05 32.72
CA ARG A 151 3.23 -19.54 33.29
C ARG A 151 2.95 -20.53 34.41
#